data_AF-A0A1J3HHX4-F1
#
_entry.id   AF-A0A1J3HHX4-F1
#
_cell.length_a   1.000
_cell.length_b   1.000
_cell.length_c   1.000
_cell.angle_alpha   90.00
_cell.angle_beta   90.00
_cell.angle_gamma   90.00
#
_symmetry.space_group_name_H-M   'P 1'
#
loop_
_entity.id
_entity.type
_entity.pdbx_description
1 polymer ?
#
loop_
_entity_poly.entity_id
_entity_poly.type
_entity_poly.pdbx_seq_one_letter_code
_entity_poly.pdbx_strand_id
1 'polypeptide(L)'
;MGKEQMEKHIEDAVFCVSAGTNDFIINYFTIPIRRKTFTIEAYQQFVIYQLRQFIQGLWQEGAKKITVAGLPPIGCLPIAITLFSDDALTNRRCIDRFSTVAINYNFYLQKELGLLQMSLAHLGSKIFYLDVYNPVYEIIHGHLKFGFEEVSSGCCGSGYLEASILCNPESYVCPNTSAYVFFDSVHPSEKTYFLLFKSLRPTIDSILGSF
;
A
#
# COMPACT_ATOMS: atom_id res chain seq x y z
N MET A 1 24.39 22.72 -8.01
CA MET A 1 24.99 21.37 -8.16
C MET A 1 25.35 21.17 -9.62
N GLY A 2 26.51 20.59 -9.91
CA GLY A 2 26.89 20.21 -11.28
C GLY A 2 26.23 18.89 -11.71
N LYS A 3 26.28 18.57 -13.02
CA LYS A 3 25.64 17.36 -13.59
C LYS A 3 26.09 16.07 -12.89
N GLU A 4 27.40 15.85 -12.78
CA GLU A 4 27.99 14.65 -12.18
C GLU A 4 27.61 14.49 -10.70
N GLN A 5 27.51 15.62 -9.97
CA GLN A 5 27.08 15.61 -8.57
C GLN A 5 25.58 15.30 -8.43
N MET A 6 24.76 15.70 -9.41
CA MET A 6 23.34 15.36 -9.45
C MET A 6 23.14 13.88 -9.77
N GLU A 7 23.84 13.35 -10.77
CA GLU A 7 23.79 11.93 -11.14
C GLU A 7 24.16 11.04 -9.95
N LYS A 8 25.25 11.37 -9.25
CA LYS A 8 25.63 10.65 -8.03
C LYS A 8 24.54 10.73 -6.94
N HIS A 9 23.92 11.90 -6.75
CA HIS A 9 22.87 12.06 -5.75
C HIS A 9 21.65 11.18 -6.06
N ILE A 10 21.27 11.06 -7.34
CA ILE A 10 20.20 10.17 -7.79
C ILE A 10 20.57 8.70 -7.54
N GLU A 11 21.78 8.28 -7.90
CA GLU A 11 22.24 6.90 -7.70
C GLU A 11 22.27 6.50 -6.22
N ASP A 12 22.62 7.44 -5.34
CA ASP A 12 22.68 7.22 -3.90
C ASP A 12 21.31 7.20 -3.23
N ALA A 13 20.30 7.88 -3.80
CA ALA A 13 18.95 7.97 -3.27
C ALA A 13 18.19 6.64 -3.32
N VAL A 14 17.23 6.49 -2.42
CA VAL A 14 16.25 5.39 -2.43
C VAL A 14 14.91 5.91 -2.91
N PHE A 15 14.38 5.29 -3.96
CA PHE A 15 13.09 5.62 -4.53
C PHE A 15 12.04 4.65 -4.00
N CYS A 16 11.11 5.16 -3.19
CA CYS A 16 10.03 4.36 -2.63
C CYS A 16 8.75 4.54 -3.46
N VAL A 17 8.29 3.46 -4.08
CA VAL A 17 7.07 3.45 -4.90
C VAL A 17 5.96 2.77 -4.10
N SER A 18 4.85 3.47 -3.89
CA SER A 18 3.62 2.93 -3.32
C SER A 18 2.46 3.32 -4.21
N ALA A 19 1.88 2.34 -4.90
CA ALA A 19 0.82 2.54 -5.87
C ALA A 19 -0.06 1.28 -5.98
N GLY A 20 -1.26 1.43 -6.53
CA GLY A 20 -2.16 0.30 -6.83
C GLY A 20 -3.47 0.27 -6.04
N THR A 21 -3.51 0.74 -4.79
CA THR A 21 -4.74 0.65 -3.95
C THR A 21 -5.95 1.30 -4.63
N ASN A 22 -5.75 2.48 -5.23
CA ASN A 22 -6.79 3.20 -5.95
C ASN A 22 -7.21 2.51 -7.25
N ASP A 23 -6.30 1.79 -7.93
CA ASP A 23 -6.64 1.02 -9.13
C ASP A 23 -7.71 -0.03 -8.83
N PHE A 24 -7.60 -0.70 -7.68
CA PHE A 24 -8.56 -1.72 -7.29
C PHE A 24 -9.81 -1.12 -6.64
N ILE A 25 -9.65 -0.37 -5.53
CA ILE A 25 -10.80 0.11 -4.75
C ILE A 25 -11.64 1.10 -5.56
N ILE A 26 -11.01 2.10 -6.19
CA ILE A 26 -11.72 3.15 -6.91
C ILE A 26 -11.98 2.72 -8.35
N ASN A 27 -10.93 2.46 -9.13
CA ASN A 27 -11.06 2.34 -10.59
C ASN A 27 -11.69 1.04 -11.07
N TYR A 28 -11.52 -0.06 -10.34
CA TYR A 28 -12.07 -1.37 -10.70
C TYR A 28 -13.38 -1.69 -9.98
N PHE A 29 -13.41 -1.52 -8.65
CA PHE A 29 -14.55 -1.94 -7.84
C PHE A 29 -15.61 -0.86 -7.64
N THR A 30 -15.24 0.41 -7.43
CA THR A 30 -16.24 1.47 -7.22
C THR A 30 -16.75 2.00 -8.57
N ILE A 31 -15.84 2.39 -9.45
CA ILE A 31 -16.16 2.91 -10.79
C ILE A 31 -16.25 1.71 -11.76
N PRO A 32 -17.39 1.47 -12.41
CA PRO A 32 -17.61 0.25 -13.17
C PRO A 32 -16.84 0.15 -14.50
N ILE A 33 -16.10 1.19 -14.90
CA ILE A 33 -15.50 1.28 -16.24
C ILE A 33 -14.47 0.16 -16.46
N ARG A 34 -13.54 -0.05 -15.51
CA ARG A 34 -12.50 -1.08 -15.69
C ARG A 34 -13.06 -2.50 -15.63
N ARG A 35 -13.98 -2.79 -14.71
CA ARG A 35 -14.63 -4.12 -14.61
C ARG A 35 -15.55 -4.48 -15.79
N LYS A 36 -15.94 -3.50 -16.61
CA LYS A 36 -16.66 -3.74 -17.88
C LYS A 36 -15.73 -4.17 -19.02
N THR A 37 -14.44 -3.85 -18.93
CA THR A 37 -13.45 -4.09 -20.00
C THR A 37 -12.45 -5.18 -19.64
N PHE A 38 -12.18 -5.37 -18.34
CA PHE A 38 -11.20 -6.32 -17.83
C PHE A 38 -11.85 -7.29 -16.85
N THR A 39 -11.41 -8.54 -16.89
CA THR A 39 -11.51 -9.42 -15.72
C THR A 39 -10.53 -8.94 -14.64
N ILE A 40 -10.72 -9.37 -13.39
CA ILE A 40 -9.87 -8.92 -12.28
C ILE A 40 -8.43 -9.38 -12.44
N GLU A 41 -8.22 -10.58 -13.00
CA GLU A 41 -6.90 -11.10 -13.32
C GLU A 41 -6.23 -10.28 -14.44
N ALA A 42 -6.95 -10.04 -15.55
CA ALA A 42 -6.41 -9.23 -16.64
C ALA A 42 -6.08 -7.79 -16.20
N TYR A 43 -6.89 -7.22 -15.30
CA TYR A 43 -6.62 -5.90 -14.75
C TYR A 43 -5.40 -5.88 -13.83
N GLN A 44 -5.20 -6.91 -12.99
CA GLN A 44 -3.97 -7.02 -12.19
C GLN A 44 -2.73 -7.09 -13.08
N GLN A 45 -2.76 -7.89 -14.15
CA GLN A 45 -1.64 -7.95 -15.12
C GLN A 45 -1.41 -6.59 -15.80
N PHE A 46 -2.48 -5.90 -16.18
CA PHE A 46 -2.38 -4.54 -16.73
C PHE A 46 -1.72 -3.57 -15.75
N VAL A 47 -2.13 -3.54 -14.48
CA VAL A 47 -1.55 -2.65 -13.46
C VAL A 47 -0.07 -3.00 -13.20
N ILE A 48 0.28 -4.29 -13.11
CA ILE A 48 1.67 -4.74 -12.97
C ILE A 48 2.52 -4.31 -14.17
N TYR A 49 2.00 -4.42 -15.39
CA TYR A 49 2.68 -3.96 -16.58
C TYR A 49 2.97 -2.45 -16.54
N GLN A 50 1.98 -1.63 -16.15
CA GLN A 50 2.17 -0.18 -16.01
C GLN A 50 3.20 0.16 -14.94
N LEU A 51 3.17 -0.53 -13.80
CA LEU A 51 4.14 -0.36 -12.73
C LEU A 51 5.56 -0.76 -13.15
N ARG A 52 5.71 -1.85 -13.91
CA ARG A 52 6.98 -2.25 -14.52
C ARG A 52 7.52 -1.14 -15.42
N GLN A 53 6.70 -0.57 -16.31
CA GLN A 53 7.14 0.54 -17.18
C GLN A 53 7.61 1.75 -16.36
N PHE A 54 6.89 2.08 -15.28
CA PHE A 54 7.29 3.16 -14.38
C PHE A 54 8.64 2.90 -13.69
N ILE A 55 8.86 1.67 -13.17
CA ILE A 55 10.15 1.29 -12.54
C ILE A 55 11.29 1.33 -13.55
N GLN A 56 11.07 0.85 -14.78
CA GLN A 56 12.06 0.92 -15.84
C GLN A 56 12.39 2.38 -16.21
N GLY A 57 11.38 3.27 -16.22
CA GLY A 57 11.59 4.71 -16.41
C GLY A 57 12.42 5.34 -15.29
N LEU A 58 12.12 5.08 -14.01
CA LEU A 58 12.95 5.54 -12.89
C LEU A 58 14.40 5.10 -13.03
N TRP A 59 14.60 3.83 -13.41
CA TRP A 59 15.94 3.28 -13.63
C TRP A 59 16.67 3.96 -14.79
N GLN A 60 15.99 4.27 -15.90
CA GLN A 60 16.54 5.02 -17.03
C GLN A 60 16.95 6.45 -16.63
N GLU A 61 16.24 7.07 -15.69
CA GLU A 61 16.59 8.37 -15.10
C GLU A 61 17.69 8.29 -14.03
N GLY A 62 18.30 7.10 -13.82
CA GLY A 62 19.45 6.90 -12.95
C GLY A 62 19.15 6.28 -11.59
N ALA A 63 17.90 5.99 -11.26
CA ALA A 63 17.56 5.36 -9.97
C ALA A 63 18.17 3.96 -9.85
N LYS A 64 19.05 3.76 -8.85
CA LYS A 64 19.68 2.44 -8.59
C LYS A 64 19.05 1.67 -7.45
N LYS A 65 18.44 2.36 -6.47
CA LYS A 65 17.83 1.73 -5.29
C LYS A 65 16.33 2.02 -5.31
N ILE A 66 15.52 1.01 -5.65
CA ILE A 66 14.08 1.15 -5.80
C ILE A 66 13.39 0.17 -4.84
N THR A 67 12.47 0.68 -4.03
CA THR A 67 11.54 -0.15 -3.27
C THR A 67 10.14 -0.02 -3.82
N VAL A 68 9.38 -1.10 -3.78
CA VAL A 68 8.00 -1.10 -4.23
C VAL A 68 7.13 -1.78 -3.18
N ALA A 69 6.23 -1.02 -2.60
CA ALA A 69 5.27 -1.51 -1.62
C ALA A 69 4.16 -2.32 -2.30
N GLY A 70 3.87 -3.49 -1.73
CA GLY A 70 2.66 -4.23 -2.07
C GLY A 70 1.39 -3.52 -1.60
N LEU A 71 0.26 -4.04 -2.06
CA LEU A 71 -1.04 -3.62 -1.56
C LEU A 71 -1.21 -4.02 -0.08
N PRO A 72 -1.81 -3.15 0.74
CA PRO A 72 -2.27 -3.51 2.07
C PRO A 72 -3.42 -4.53 1.99
N PRO A 73 -3.96 -5.05 3.11
CA PRO A 73 -5.18 -5.84 3.11
C PRO A 73 -6.40 -4.98 2.75
N ILE A 74 -6.58 -4.70 1.44
CA ILE A 74 -7.59 -3.75 0.94
C ILE A 74 -9.02 -4.16 1.28
N GLY A 75 -9.28 -5.45 1.53
CA GLY A 75 -10.58 -5.94 2.00
C GLY A 75 -10.93 -5.53 3.42
N CYS A 76 -9.94 -5.09 4.21
CA CYS A 76 -10.12 -4.62 5.58
C CYS A 76 -10.24 -3.09 5.68
N LEU A 77 -10.14 -2.35 4.57
CA LEU A 77 -10.28 -0.89 4.62
C LEU A 77 -11.71 -0.53 5.04
N PRO A 78 -11.90 0.42 5.99
CA PRO A 78 -13.24 0.79 6.43
C PRO A 78 -14.17 1.16 5.27
N ILE A 79 -13.67 1.89 4.25
CA ILE A 79 -14.49 2.25 3.08
C ILE A 79 -14.88 1.03 2.23
N ALA A 80 -13.99 0.03 2.12
CA ALA A 80 -14.30 -1.19 1.38
C ALA A 80 -15.39 -1.99 2.10
N ILE A 81 -15.28 -2.10 3.42
CA ILE A 81 -16.30 -2.73 4.27
C ILE A 81 -17.63 -2.00 4.11
N THR A 82 -17.63 -0.66 4.21
CA THR A 82 -18.85 0.15 4.11
C THR A 82 -19.56 0.02 2.76
N LEU A 83 -18.80 0.02 1.65
CA LEU A 83 -19.38 0.02 0.31
C LEU A 83 -19.76 -1.37 -0.20
N PHE A 84 -19.13 -2.43 0.30
CA PHE A 84 -19.16 -3.73 -0.34
C PHE A 84 -19.48 -4.92 0.57
N SER A 85 -19.62 -4.70 1.89
CA SER A 85 -20.10 -5.74 2.82
C SER A 85 -21.62 -5.81 2.80
N ASP A 86 -22.16 -7.03 2.92
CA ASP A 86 -23.60 -7.26 3.11
C ASP A 86 -24.07 -6.85 4.52
N ASP A 87 -23.15 -6.70 5.48
CA ASP A 87 -23.42 -6.29 6.86
C ASP A 87 -22.43 -5.20 7.32
N ALA A 88 -22.50 -4.06 6.63
CA ALA A 88 -21.62 -2.92 6.88
C ALA A 88 -21.88 -2.20 8.21
N LEU A 89 -23.01 -2.45 8.88
CA LEU A 89 -23.43 -1.70 10.07
C LEU A 89 -23.28 -2.49 11.37
N THR A 90 -23.48 -3.82 11.35
CA THR A 90 -23.52 -4.61 12.59
C THR A 90 -22.38 -5.62 12.72
N ASN A 91 -21.76 -6.03 11.61
CA ASN A 91 -20.67 -7.00 11.62
C ASN A 91 -19.57 -6.65 10.61
N ARG A 92 -18.86 -5.54 10.90
CA ARG A 92 -17.80 -4.98 10.04
C ARG A 92 -16.55 -5.86 10.04
N ARG A 93 -16.45 -6.75 9.05
CA ARG A 93 -15.31 -7.66 8.84
C ARG A 93 -14.61 -7.41 7.52
N CYS A 94 -13.35 -7.82 7.43
CA CYS A 94 -12.62 -7.82 6.17
C CYS A 94 -13.36 -8.65 5.11
N ILE A 95 -13.36 -8.18 3.87
CA ILE A 95 -14.03 -8.85 2.75
C ILE A 95 -13.04 -9.74 1.99
N ASP A 96 -13.22 -11.05 2.06
CA ASP A 96 -12.31 -12.05 1.49
C ASP A 96 -12.01 -11.83 0.01
N ARG A 97 -13.01 -11.52 -0.83
CA ARG A 97 -12.79 -11.32 -2.27
C ARG A 97 -11.79 -10.19 -2.56
N PHE A 98 -11.76 -9.14 -1.75
CA PHE A 98 -10.82 -8.03 -1.89
C PHE A 98 -9.45 -8.38 -1.30
N SER A 99 -9.42 -9.11 -0.19
CA SER A 99 -8.21 -9.66 0.39
C SER A 99 -7.48 -10.58 -0.60
N THR A 100 -8.19 -11.47 -1.29
CA THR A 100 -7.64 -12.34 -2.34
C THR A 100 -7.03 -11.54 -3.49
N VAL A 101 -7.65 -10.42 -3.89
CA VAL A 101 -7.09 -9.56 -4.94
C VAL A 101 -5.77 -8.93 -4.51
N ALA A 102 -5.68 -8.42 -3.28
CA ALA A 102 -4.42 -7.89 -2.78
C ALA A 102 -3.32 -8.96 -2.68
N ILE A 103 -3.65 -10.16 -2.21
CA ILE A 103 -2.71 -11.29 -2.12
C ILE A 103 -2.20 -11.66 -3.52
N ASN A 104 -3.11 -11.86 -4.48
CA ASN A 104 -2.75 -12.24 -5.85
C ASN A 104 -1.91 -11.17 -6.55
N TYR A 105 -2.29 -9.90 -6.40
CA TYR A 105 -1.51 -8.78 -6.94
C TYR A 105 -0.10 -8.75 -6.34
N ASN A 106 0.02 -8.91 -5.01
CA ASN A 106 1.31 -8.92 -4.33
C ASN A 106 2.19 -10.10 -4.76
N PHE A 107 1.59 -11.25 -5.06
CA PHE A 107 2.31 -12.38 -5.65
C PHE A 107 2.86 -12.05 -7.04
N TYR A 108 2.04 -11.48 -7.93
CA TYR A 108 2.49 -11.07 -9.26
C TYR A 108 3.55 -9.96 -9.19
N LEU A 109 3.40 -9.01 -8.28
CA LEU A 109 4.36 -7.95 -8.03
C LEU A 109 5.72 -8.51 -7.63
N GLN A 110 5.77 -9.39 -6.63
CA GLN A 110 7.03 -10.02 -6.20
C GLN A 110 7.72 -10.75 -7.35
N LYS A 111 6.96 -11.47 -8.18
CA LYS A 111 7.50 -12.15 -9.37
C LYS A 111 8.10 -11.15 -10.36
N GLU A 112 7.39 -10.08 -10.69
CA GLU A 112 7.86 -9.07 -11.65
C GLU A 112 9.08 -8.33 -11.13
N LEU A 113 9.10 -7.94 -9.85
CA LEU A 113 10.27 -7.30 -9.23
C LEU A 113 11.48 -8.22 -9.20
N GLY A 114 11.27 -9.52 -8.97
CA GLY A 114 12.34 -10.53 -9.07
C GLY A 114 12.95 -10.59 -10.46
N LEU A 115 12.12 -10.59 -11.51
CA LEU A 115 12.60 -10.55 -12.91
C LEU A 115 13.36 -9.25 -13.22
N LEU A 116 12.85 -8.11 -12.77
CA LEU A 116 13.54 -6.82 -12.93
C LEU A 116 14.88 -6.81 -12.19
N GLN A 117 14.92 -7.28 -10.95
CA GLN A 117 16.17 -7.38 -10.18
C GLN A 117 17.18 -8.28 -10.90
N MET A 118 16.78 -9.46 -11.37
CA MET A 118 17.67 -10.38 -12.10
C MET A 118 18.26 -9.74 -13.36
N SER A 119 17.45 -8.99 -14.10
CA SER A 119 17.88 -8.33 -15.34
C SER A 119 18.76 -7.11 -15.11
N LEU A 120 18.62 -6.39 -13.99
CA LEU A 120 19.29 -5.11 -13.75
C LEU A 120 20.38 -5.16 -12.66
N ALA A 121 20.53 -6.29 -11.96
CA ALA A 121 21.52 -6.47 -10.89
C ALA A 121 22.96 -6.22 -11.36
N HIS A 122 23.32 -6.72 -12.55
CA HIS A 122 24.65 -6.57 -13.13
C HIS A 122 25.01 -5.11 -13.46
N LEU A 123 24.02 -4.21 -13.46
CA LEU A 123 24.16 -2.76 -13.67
C LEU A 123 24.09 -1.97 -12.34
N GLY A 124 24.28 -2.65 -11.21
CA GLY A 124 24.31 -2.07 -9.87
C GLY A 124 22.93 -1.81 -9.25
N SER A 125 21.86 -2.33 -9.84
CA SER A 125 20.48 -2.04 -9.39
C SER A 125 20.08 -2.91 -8.20
N LYS A 126 19.32 -2.30 -7.29
CA LYS A 126 18.76 -2.87 -6.07
C LYS A 126 17.25 -2.58 -6.06
N ILE A 127 16.46 -3.59 -6.38
CA ILE A 127 15.00 -3.55 -6.46
C ILE A 127 14.44 -4.49 -5.41
N PHE A 128 13.62 -3.95 -4.51
CA PHE A 128 13.09 -4.70 -3.36
C PHE A 128 11.59 -4.53 -3.23
N TYR A 129 10.94 -5.62 -2.85
CA TYR A 129 9.55 -5.63 -2.43
C TYR A 129 9.44 -5.20 -0.96
N LEU A 130 8.48 -4.33 -0.64
CA LEU A 130 8.09 -4.02 0.73
C LEU A 130 6.74 -4.65 1.02
N ASP A 131 6.72 -5.58 1.97
CA ASP A 131 5.51 -6.26 2.42
C ASP A 131 4.70 -5.38 3.36
N VAL A 132 3.66 -4.76 2.82
CA VAL A 132 2.69 -3.99 3.60
C VAL A 132 1.51 -4.86 4.05
N TYR A 133 1.24 -5.97 3.35
CA TYR A 133 0.04 -6.76 3.59
C TYR A 133 0.10 -7.44 4.95
N ASN A 134 1.15 -8.24 5.19
CA ASN A 134 1.21 -9.10 6.37
C ASN A 134 1.27 -8.29 7.68
N PRO A 135 2.12 -7.25 7.81
CA PRO A 135 2.17 -6.48 9.06
C PRO A 135 0.84 -5.79 9.40
N VAL A 136 0.17 -5.21 8.39
CA VAL A 136 -1.13 -4.55 8.62
C VAL A 136 -2.22 -5.58 8.92
N TYR A 137 -2.20 -6.73 8.24
CA TYR A 137 -3.13 -7.83 8.52
C TYR A 137 -2.97 -8.36 9.95
N GLU A 138 -1.74 -8.55 10.42
CA GLU A 138 -1.42 -8.95 11.79
C GLU A 138 -1.87 -7.92 12.82
N ILE A 139 -1.67 -6.62 12.54
CA ILE A 139 -2.15 -5.53 13.40
C ILE A 139 -3.67 -5.58 13.52
N ILE A 140 -4.41 -5.79 12.43
CA ILE A 140 -5.88 -5.82 12.46
C ILE A 140 -6.38 -7.04 13.26
N HIS A 141 -5.86 -8.24 12.96
CA HIS A 141 -6.35 -9.48 13.58
C HIS A 141 -5.82 -9.67 15.01
N GLY A 142 -4.68 -9.06 15.34
CA GLY A 142 -4.02 -9.09 16.65
C GLY A 142 -4.10 -7.77 17.42
N HIS A 143 -5.00 -6.85 17.06
CA HIS A 143 -5.06 -5.45 17.47
C HIS A 143 -4.86 -5.18 18.96
N LEU A 144 -5.43 -6.00 19.85
CA LEU A 144 -5.24 -5.87 21.30
C LEU A 144 -3.77 -6.00 21.72
N LYS A 145 -2.97 -6.84 21.05
CA LYS A 145 -1.52 -7.00 21.33
C LYS A 145 -0.73 -5.74 21.01
N PHE A 146 -1.23 -4.93 20.08
CA PHE A 146 -0.65 -3.66 19.68
C PHE A 146 -1.32 -2.47 20.38
N GLY A 147 -2.27 -2.72 21.29
CA GLY A 147 -3.01 -1.70 22.03
C GLY A 147 -3.94 -0.86 21.16
N PHE A 148 -4.53 -1.47 20.12
CA PHE A 148 -5.64 -0.88 19.38
C PHE A 148 -6.97 -1.45 19.89
N GLU A 149 -8.03 -0.66 19.80
CA GLU A 149 -9.39 -0.98 20.21
C GLU A 149 -10.33 -1.07 19.00
N GLU A 150 -10.08 -0.26 17.96
CA GLU A 150 -10.91 -0.21 16.75
C GLU A 150 -10.08 -0.46 15.48
N VAL A 151 -10.58 -1.34 14.62
CA VAL A 151 -9.87 -1.86 13.43
C VAL A 151 -10.68 -1.79 12.14
N SER A 152 -11.97 -1.49 12.24
CA SER A 152 -12.98 -1.60 11.19
C SER A 152 -13.62 -0.27 10.81
N SER A 153 -13.29 0.79 11.54
CA SER A 153 -13.66 2.18 11.27
C SER A 153 -12.47 3.13 11.43
N GLY A 154 -12.55 4.29 10.78
CA GLY A 154 -11.61 5.38 10.96
C GLY A 154 -11.95 6.24 12.19
N CYS A 155 -10.95 6.96 12.69
CA CYS A 155 -11.13 7.93 13.77
C CYS A 155 -11.81 9.24 13.33
N CYS A 156 -11.71 9.59 12.05
CA CYS A 156 -12.24 10.81 11.46
C CYS A 156 -13.66 10.66 10.91
N GLY A 157 -14.53 11.64 11.19
CA GLY A 157 -15.93 11.64 10.77
C GLY A 157 -16.72 10.51 11.43
N SER A 158 -17.57 9.83 10.66
CA SER A 158 -18.16 8.55 11.08
C SER A 158 -17.17 7.39 11.04
N GLY A 159 -16.02 7.56 10.37
CA GLY A 159 -15.02 6.53 10.16
C GLY A 159 -15.37 5.53 9.05
N TYR A 160 -16.51 5.71 8.37
CA TYR A 160 -17.03 4.71 7.42
C TYR A 160 -16.76 5.06 5.97
N LEU A 161 -16.79 6.36 5.62
CA LEU A 161 -16.65 6.85 4.25
C LEU A 161 -15.66 8.01 4.12
N GLU A 162 -15.41 8.71 5.22
CA GLU A 162 -14.67 9.95 5.23
C GLU A 162 -13.19 9.69 5.00
N ALA A 163 -12.69 10.24 3.89
CA ALA A 163 -11.28 10.35 3.56
C ALA A 163 -11.10 11.61 2.70
N SER A 164 -9.88 12.14 2.62
CA SER A 164 -9.58 13.35 1.84
C SER A 164 -10.54 14.49 2.22
N ILE A 165 -11.23 15.12 1.27
CA ILE A 165 -12.08 16.30 1.51
C ILE A 165 -13.22 16.06 2.51
N LEU A 166 -13.63 14.79 2.69
CA LEU A 166 -14.68 14.40 3.64
C LEU A 166 -14.15 14.26 5.08
N CYS A 167 -12.84 14.13 5.25
CA CYS A 167 -12.15 14.19 6.54
C CYS A 167 -11.30 15.48 6.59
N ASN A 168 -11.88 16.56 7.10
CA ASN A 168 -11.30 17.89 7.07
C ASN A 168 -11.28 18.53 8.48
N PRO A 169 -10.74 19.75 8.65
CA PRO A 169 -10.64 20.37 9.98
C PRO A 169 -11.96 20.59 10.74
N GLU A 170 -13.11 20.56 10.06
CA GLU A 170 -14.44 20.65 10.67
C GLU A 170 -15.01 19.28 11.06
N SER A 171 -14.42 18.19 10.55
CA SER A 171 -14.83 16.83 10.89
C SER A 171 -14.54 16.53 12.36
N TYR A 172 -15.45 15.79 13.00
CA TYR A 172 -15.14 15.16 14.27
C TYR A 172 -13.92 14.23 14.12
N VAL A 173 -13.05 14.24 15.12
CA VAL A 173 -11.93 13.31 15.24
C VAL A 173 -12.01 12.68 16.62
N CYS A 174 -11.89 11.35 16.69
CA CYS A 174 -11.94 10.62 17.94
C CYS A 174 -10.86 11.13 18.94
N PRO A 175 -11.12 11.10 20.27
CA PRO A 175 -10.18 11.64 21.27
C PRO A 175 -8.85 10.91 21.34
N ASN A 176 -8.81 9.64 20.95
CA ASN A 176 -7.62 8.80 20.99
C ASN A 176 -7.37 8.12 19.64
N THR A 177 -6.71 8.83 18.73
CA THR A 177 -6.31 8.32 17.40
C THR A 177 -5.42 7.08 17.48
N SER A 178 -4.67 6.89 18.56
CA SER A 178 -3.76 5.76 18.77
C SER A 178 -4.48 4.47 19.19
N ALA A 179 -5.76 4.54 19.54
CA ALA A 179 -6.61 3.36 19.74
C ALA A 179 -7.20 2.83 18.41
N TYR A 180 -7.09 3.59 17.31
CA TYR A 180 -7.64 3.22 16.00
C TYR A 180 -6.52 2.76 15.06
N VAL A 181 -6.75 1.67 14.33
CA VAL A 181 -5.82 1.23 13.27
C VAL A 181 -5.82 2.22 12.11
N PHE A 182 -6.97 2.82 11.80
CA PHE A 182 -7.15 3.76 10.69
C PHE A 182 -7.45 5.18 11.20
N PHE A 183 -6.82 6.18 10.58
CA PHE A 183 -7.13 7.58 10.86
C PHE A 183 -8.45 7.99 10.20
N ASP A 184 -8.59 7.69 8.91
CA ASP A 184 -9.80 7.94 8.12
C ASP A 184 -10.31 6.61 7.53
N SER A 185 -11.24 6.61 6.57
CA SER A 185 -11.80 5.35 6.04
C SER A 185 -10.85 4.56 5.13
N VAL A 186 -9.63 5.03 4.88
CA VAL A 186 -8.63 4.44 3.97
C VAL A 186 -7.24 4.37 4.59
N HIS A 187 -6.79 5.46 5.20
CA HIS A 187 -5.41 5.66 5.61
C HIS A 187 -5.19 5.18 7.05
N PRO A 188 -4.14 4.38 7.31
CA PRO A 188 -3.73 4.00 8.66
C PRO A 188 -3.48 5.20 9.58
N SER A 189 -3.62 5.00 10.89
CA SER A 189 -3.21 5.98 11.89
C SER A 189 -1.68 6.10 11.95
N GLU A 190 -1.19 7.19 12.55
CA GLU A 190 0.26 7.40 12.77
C GLU A 190 0.90 6.21 13.48
N LYS A 191 0.24 5.67 14.51
CA LYS A 191 0.72 4.50 15.24
C LYS A 191 0.83 3.26 14.35
N THR A 192 -0.16 3.02 13.47
CA THR A 192 -0.11 1.91 12.51
C THR A 192 1.03 2.11 11.51
N TYR A 193 1.22 3.32 10.99
CA TYR A 193 2.36 3.64 10.11
C TYR A 193 3.70 3.44 10.80
N PHE A 194 3.82 3.82 12.08
CA PHE A 194 5.04 3.58 12.86
C PHE A 194 5.34 2.08 13.02
N LEU A 195 4.33 1.27 13.36
CA LEU A 195 4.49 -0.18 13.48
C LEU A 195 4.84 -0.83 12.13
N LEU A 196 4.22 -0.39 11.05
CA LEU A 196 4.54 -0.83 9.69
C LEU A 196 5.98 -0.45 9.29
N PHE A 197 6.42 0.78 9.59
CA PHE A 197 7.81 1.16 9.35
C PHE A 197 8.77 0.26 10.13
N LYS A 198 8.46 -0.03 11.39
CA LYS A 198 9.27 -0.93 12.23
C LYS A 198 9.37 -2.34 11.65
N SER A 199 8.30 -2.87 11.04
CA SER A 199 8.36 -4.18 10.38
C SER A 199 9.16 -4.15 9.07
N LEU A 200 9.12 -3.04 8.34
CA LEU A 200 9.84 -2.86 7.07
C LEU A 200 11.31 -2.46 7.23
N ARG A 201 11.71 -2.00 8.42
CA ARG A 201 13.05 -1.49 8.70
C ARG A 201 14.18 -2.44 8.28
N PRO A 202 14.14 -3.77 8.53
CA PRO A 202 15.21 -4.66 8.09
C PRO A 202 15.45 -4.62 6.56
N THR A 203 14.38 -4.54 5.77
CA THR A 203 14.47 -4.44 4.31
C THR A 203 15.02 -3.09 3.88
N ILE A 204 14.61 -2.01 4.56
CA ILE A 204 15.11 -0.64 4.30
C ILE A 204 16.62 -0.57 4.61
N ASP A 205 17.05 -1.08 5.75
CA ASP A 205 18.46 -1.08 6.17
C ASP A 205 19.34 -1.87 5.18
N SER A 206 18.83 -3.01 4.68
CA SER A 206 19.50 -3.81 3.63
C SER A 206 19.71 -3.04 2.31
N ILE A 207 18.81 -2.12 1.97
CA ILE A 207 18.90 -1.32 0.74
C ILE A 207 19.90 -0.20 0.89
N LEU A 208 19.87 0.46 2.04
CA LEU A 208 20.80 1.53 2.39
C LEU A 208 22.24 1.01 2.52
N GLY A 209 22.43 -0.30 2.75
CA GLY A 209 23.75 -0.90 2.95
C GLY A 209 24.38 -0.47 4.27
N SER A 210 23.55 -0.10 5.24
CA SER A 210 23.96 0.27 6.60
C SER A 210 24.04 -1.02 7.43
N PHE A 211 25.23 -1.60 7.53
CA PHE A 211 25.56 -2.64 8.51
C PHE A 211 26.57 -2.09 9.52
#